data_AF-A0A1F9DZL4-F1
#
_entry.id   AF-A0A1F9DZL4-F1
#
_cell.length_a   1.000
_cell.length_b   1.000
_cell.length_c   1.000
_cell.angle_alpha   90.00
_cell.angle_beta   90.00
_cell.angle_gamma   90.00
#
_symmetry.space_group_name_H-M   'P 1'
#
loop_
_entity.id
_entity.type
_entity.pdbx_description
1 polymer ?
#
loop_
_entity_poly.entity_id
_entity_poly.type
_entity_poly.pdbx_seq_one_letter_code
_entity_poly.pdbx_strand_id
1 'polypeptide(L)'
;TYTDIKPVREACGTAYLAVLKSIDAYLLKKGMDEKKLPQSVDSYREMLRKYLSAHDGKLLREFDKLYRLLHIAGYYRGLLEDVTVVKDALKAAKNFIEKIP
;
A
#
# COMPACT_ATOMS: atom_id res chain seq x y z
N THR A 1 -22.54 3.42 -6.01
CA THR A 1 -21.53 3.37 -7.08
C THR A 1 -21.13 4.78 -7.49
N TYR A 2 -19.84 5.03 -7.70
CA TYR A 2 -19.33 6.27 -8.28
C TYR A 2 -19.63 6.31 -9.78
N THR A 3 -20.04 7.47 -10.29
CA THR A 3 -20.39 7.66 -11.71
C THR A 3 -19.20 8.11 -12.56
N ASP A 4 -18.14 8.61 -11.93
CA ASP A 4 -16.86 8.93 -12.57
C ASP A 4 -15.75 8.12 -11.91
N ILE A 5 -15.11 7.26 -12.71
CA ILE A 5 -14.06 6.35 -12.25
C ILE A 5 -12.71 7.06 -12.15
N LYS A 6 -12.50 8.18 -12.86
CA LYS A 6 -11.20 8.86 -12.86
C LYS A 6 -10.78 9.31 -11.45
N PRO A 7 -11.61 10.02 -10.66
CA PRO A 7 -11.27 10.38 -9.27
C PRO A 7 -11.07 9.16 -8.38
N VAL A 8 -11.78 8.06 -8.63
CA VAL A 8 -11.64 6.82 -7.85
C VAL A 8 -10.30 6.14 -8.12
N ARG A 9 -9.86 6.10 -9.38
CA ARG A 9 -8.52 5.62 -9.76
C ARG A 9 -7.44 6.45 -9.09
N GLU A 10 -7.57 7.78 -9.14
CA GLU A 10 -6.63 8.71 -8.49
C GLU A 10 -6.57 8.47 -6.99
N ALA A 11 -7.72 8.35 -6.31
CA ALA A 11 -7.77 8.05 -4.88
C ALA A 11 -7.09 6.72 -4.52
N CYS A 12 -7.30 5.67 -5.33
CA CYS A 12 -6.63 4.37 -5.13
C CYS A 12 -5.11 4.49 -5.32
N GLY A 13 -4.67 5.24 -6.33
CA GLY A 13 -3.25 5.51 -6.58
C GLY A 13 -2.60 6.26 -5.40
N THR A 14 -3.24 7.34 -4.94
CA THR A 14 -2.78 8.11 -3.78
C THR A 14 -2.73 7.27 -2.51
N ALA A 15 -3.75 6.43 -2.25
CA ALA A 15 -3.76 5.55 -1.09
C ALA A 15 -2.63 4.52 -1.12
N TYR A 16 -2.34 3.93 -2.28
CA TYR A 16 -1.22 3.02 -2.43
C TYR A 16 0.14 3.73 -2.25
N LEU A 17 0.30 4.95 -2.77
CA LEU A 17 1.51 5.74 -2.54
C LEU A 17 1.71 6.08 -1.06
N ALA A 18 0.64 6.34 -0.31
CA ALA A 18 0.72 6.55 1.13
C ALA A 18 1.22 5.29 1.86
N VAL A 19 0.78 4.10 1.44
CA VAL A 19 1.29 2.82 1.95
C VAL A 19 2.79 2.70 1.69
N LEU A 20 3.27 2.97 0.47
CA LEU A 20 4.71 2.93 0.16
C LEU A 20 5.52 3.93 1.00
N LYS A 21 5.06 5.19 1.07
CA LYS A 21 5.71 6.24 1.88
C LYS A 21 5.80 5.89 3.36
N SER A 22 4.80 5.20 3.91
CA SER A 22 4.85 4.75 5.30
C SER A 22 5.95 3.72 5.54
N ILE A 23 6.20 2.82 4.57
CA ILE A 23 7.30 1.86 4.62
C ILE A 23 8.64 2.59 4.49
N ASP A 24 8.76 3.55 3.55
CA ASP A 24 9.97 4.34 3.38
C ASP A 24 10.34 5.09 4.66
N ALA A 25 9.37 5.76 5.28
CA ALA A 25 9.56 6.48 6.54
C ALA A 25 10.11 5.56 7.65
N TYR A 26 9.60 4.32 7.75
CA TYR A 26 10.11 3.33 8.68
C TYR A 26 11.54 2.89 8.36
N LEU A 27 11.85 2.63 7.09
CA LEU A 27 13.19 2.22 6.67
C LEU A 27 14.22 3.32 6.93
N LEU A 28 13.87 4.58 6.66
CA LEU A 28 14.69 5.75 6.97
C LEU A 28 14.93 5.88 8.48
N LYS A 29 13.88 5.70 9.31
CA LYS A 29 13.98 5.68 10.78
C LYS A 29 14.90 4.56 11.29
N LYS A 30 15.06 3.47 10.54
CA LYS A 30 16.01 2.38 10.81
C LYS A 30 17.44 2.65 10.30
N GLY A 31 17.71 3.84 9.76
CA GLY A 31 19.04 4.25 9.29
C GLY A 31 19.35 3.81 7.85
N MET A 32 18.33 3.46 7.05
CA MET A 32 18.53 3.22 5.63
C MET A 32 18.83 4.54 4.90
N ASP A 33 19.77 4.50 3.97
CA ASP A 33 20.05 5.62 3.06
C ASP A 33 18.88 5.81 2.09
N GLU A 34 18.45 7.05 1.87
CA GLU A 34 17.37 7.42 0.95
C GLU A 34 17.59 6.85 -0.46
N LYS A 35 18.84 6.80 -0.94
CA LYS A 35 19.20 6.25 -2.25
C LYS A 35 19.02 4.75 -2.36
N LYS A 36 18.88 4.06 -1.22
CA LYS A 36 18.67 2.60 -1.13
C LYS A 36 17.21 2.22 -0.90
N LEU A 37 16.30 3.20 -0.87
CA LEU A 37 14.87 2.92 -0.73
C LEU A 37 14.35 2.09 -1.90
N PRO A 38 13.42 1.16 -1.63
CA PRO A 38 12.87 0.27 -2.64
C PRO A 38 12.14 1.03 -3.75
N GLN A 39 12.40 0.64 -5.01
CA GLN A 39 11.82 1.25 -6.21
C GLN A 39 10.81 0.33 -6.93
N SER A 40 10.70 -0.92 -6.49
CA SER A 40 9.81 -1.92 -7.07
C SER A 40 9.01 -2.62 -5.99
N VAL A 41 7.81 -3.10 -6.32
CA VAL A 41 6.96 -3.85 -5.39
C VAL A 41 7.70 -5.05 -4.80
N ASP A 42 8.56 -5.72 -5.58
CA ASP A 42 9.37 -6.84 -5.11
C ASP A 42 10.41 -6.39 -4.08
N SER A 43 11.07 -5.26 -4.33
CA SER A 43 11.98 -4.67 -3.34
C SER A 43 11.24 -4.28 -2.05
N TYR A 44 10.02 -3.74 -2.13
CA TYR A 44 9.21 -3.50 -0.93
C TYR A 44 8.89 -4.81 -0.18
N ARG A 45 8.51 -5.88 -0.90
CA ARG A 45 8.27 -7.20 -0.28
C ARG A 45 9.50 -7.71 0.47
N GLU A 46 10.68 -7.58 -0.14
CA GLU A 46 11.94 -7.97 0.48
C GLU A 46 12.25 -7.16 1.74
N MET A 47 12.04 -5.83 1.69
CA MET A 47 12.25 -4.97 2.86
C MET A 47 11.26 -5.31 3.99
N LEU A 48 9.99 -5.55 3.67
CA LEU A 48 8.99 -6.01 4.64
C LEU A 48 9.39 -7.35 5.27
N ARG A 49 9.90 -8.30 4.47
CA ARG A 49 10.43 -9.59 4.97
C ARG A 49 11.61 -9.40 5.92
N LYS A 50 12.56 -8.53 5.54
CA LYS A 50 13.80 -8.33 6.28
C LYS A 50 13.61 -7.53 7.58
N TYR A 51 12.78 -6.49 7.56
CA TYR A 51 12.74 -5.50 8.65
C TYR A 51 11.44 -5.48 9.47
N LEU A 52 10.34 -6.03 8.96
CA LEU A 52 9.04 -6.01 9.65
C LEU A 52 8.41 -7.40 9.86
N SER A 53 8.92 -8.45 9.21
CA SER A 53 8.33 -9.79 9.28
C SER A 53 8.88 -10.65 10.42
N ALA A 54 9.24 -10.03 11.56
CA ALA A 54 9.56 -10.75 12.78
C ALA A 54 8.36 -11.57 13.33
N HIS A 55 7.13 -11.28 12.87
CA HIS A 55 5.91 -11.95 13.30
C HIS A 55 5.06 -12.45 12.11
N ASP A 56 5.21 -13.74 11.78
CA ASP A 56 4.24 -14.59 11.05
C ASP A 56 3.82 -14.15 9.62
N GLY A 57 4.55 -13.23 8.98
CA GLY A 57 4.30 -12.81 7.59
C GLY A 57 2.96 -12.12 7.33
N LYS A 58 2.18 -11.82 8.38
CA LYS A 58 0.86 -11.19 8.28
C LYS A 58 0.93 -9.84 7.55
N LEU A 59 1.92 -9.01 7.90
CA LEU A 59 2.10 -7.69 7.30
C LEU A 59 2.40 -7.78 5.79
N LEU A 60 3.25 -8.72 5.38
CA LEU A 60 3.53 -8.96 3.96
C LEU A 60 2.26 -9.34 3.18
N ARG A 61 1.43 -10.23 3.73
CA ARG A 61 0.16 -10.62 3.10
C ARG A 61 -0.80 -9.45 2.99
N GLU A 62 -0.86 -8.58 4.01
CA GLU A 62 -1.68 -7.36 3.96
C GLU A 62 -1.18 -6.38 2.88
N PHE A 63 0.14 -6.17 2.79
CA PHE A 63 0.74 -5.37 1.73
C PHE A 63 0.40 -5.90 0.33
N ASP A 64 0.52 -7.21 0.11
CA ASP A 64 0.18 -7.84 -1.17
C ASP A 64 -1.30 -7.68 -1.54
N LYS A 65 -2.20 -7.73 -0.55
CA LYS A 65 -3.61 -7.43 -0.77
C LYS A 65 -3.81 -5.97 -1.19
N LEU A 66 -3.17 -5.02 -0.52
CA LEU A 66 -3.26 -3.59 -0.87
C LEU A 66 -2.68 -3.29 -2.25
N TYR A 67 -1.56 -3.91 -2.62
CA TYR A 67 -1.01 -3.82 -3.97
C TYR A 67 -2.02 -4.30 -5.03
N ARG A 68 -2.60 -5.49 -4.84
CA ARG A 68 -3.60 -6.02 -5.79
C ARG A 68 -4.87 -5.17 -5.83
N LEU A 69 -5.34 -4.69 -4.68
CA LEU A 69 -6.60 -3.96 -4.55
C LEU A 69 -6.49 -2.51 -5.00
N LEU A 70 -5.56 -1.74 -4.44
CA LEU A 70 -5.44 -0.30 -4.70
C LEU A 70 -4.66 -0.02 -5.97
N HIS A 71 -3.50 -0.67 -6.19
CA HIS A 71 -2.67 -0.37 -7.34
C HIS A 71 -3.17 -1.04 -8.62
N ILE A 72 -3.38 -2.36 -8.59
CA ILE A 72 -3.78 -3.11 -9.80
C ILE A 72 -5.27 -2.94 -10.11
N ALA A 73 -6.16 -3.33 -9.19
CA ALA A 73 -7.61 -3.29 -9.44
C ALA A 73 -8.15 -1.86 -9.45
N GLY A 74 -7.81 -1.04 -8.45
CA GLY A 74 -8.28 0.33 -8.30
C GLY A 74 -7.68 1.27 -9.33
N TYR A 75 -6.39 1.58 -9.19
CA TYR A 75 -5.71 2.58 -10.01
C TYR A 75 -5.51 2.14 -11.46
N TYR A 76 -4.87 0.98 -11.71
CA TYR A 76 -4.50 0.58 -13.06
C TYR A 76 -5.72 0.15 -13.89
N ARG A 77 -6.58 -0.72 -13.33
CA ARG A 77 -7.73 -1.29 -14.05
C ARG A 77 -9.05 -0.54 -13.87
N GLY A 78 -9.19 0.31 -12.85
CA GLY A 78 -10.44 1.06 -12.62
C GLY A 78 -11.64 0.20 -12.23
N LEU A 79 -11.42 -0.94 -11.56
CA LEU A 79 -12.47 -1.93 -11.26
C LEU A 79 -13.25 -1.63 -9.97
N LEU A 80 -12.80 -0.65 -9.18
CA LEU A 80 -13.46 -0.28 -7.93
C LEU A 80 -14.42 0.88 -8.22
N GLU A 81 -15.71 0.58 -8.32
CA GLU A 81 -16.76 1.58 -8.56
C GLU A 81 -17.76 1.67 -7.40
N ASP A 82 -17.91 0.60 -6.61
CA ASP A 82 -18.80 0.62 -5.46
C ASP A 82 -18.23 1.48 -4.32
N VAL A 83 -19.09 2.30 -3.72
CA VAL A 83 -18.69 3.29 -2.70
C VAL A 83 -18.21 2.59 -1.43
N THR A 84 -18.85 1.48 -1.04
CA THR A 84 -18.50 0.70 0.14
C THR A 84 -17.15 0.03 -0.07
N VAL A 85 -16.95 -0.59 -1.24
CA VAL A 85 -15.67 -1.23 -1.60
C VAL A 85 -14.52 -0.24 -1.56
N VAL A 86 -14.68 0.96 -2.14
CA VAL A 86 -13.64 2.01 -2.10
C VAL A 86 -13.37 2.45 -0.67
N LYS A 87 -14.40 2.69 0.15
CA LYS A 87 -14.22 3.07 1.56
C LYS A 87 -13.44 2.01 2.33
N ASP A 88 -13.78 0.73 2.15
CA ASP A 88 -13.10 -0.36 2.83
C ASP A 88 -11.66 -0.54 2.36
N ALA A 89 -11.38 -0.34 1.06
CA ALA A 89 -10.03 -0.36 0.52
C ALA A 89 -9.15 0.75 1.12
N LEU A 90 -9.69 1.97 1.23
CA LEU A 90 -8.99 3.11 1.84
C LEU A 90 -8.77 2.89 3.35
N LYS A 91 -9.78 2.33 4.05
CA LYS A 91 -9.66 1.95 5.46
C LYS A 91 -8.60 0.88 5.67
N ALA A 92 -8.50 -0.10 4.79
CA ALA A 92 -7.45 -1.12 4.84
C ALA A 92 -6.05 -0.51 4.65
N ALA A 93 -5.89 0.46 3.75
CA ALA A 93 -4.65 1.21 3.59
C ALA A 93 -4.28 1.97 4.87
N LYS A 94 -5.23 2.71 5.45
CA LYS A 94 -5.04 3.42 6.73
C LYS A 94 -4.60 2.47 7.85
N ASN A 95 -5.32 1.36 8.03
CA ASN A 95 -5.02 0.38 9.06
C ASN A 95 -3.64 -0.27 8.88
N PHE A 96 -3.15 -0.40 7.64
CA PHE A 96 -1.80 -0.89 7.37
C PHE A 96 -0.75 0.12 7.78
N ILE A 97 -0.94 1.39 7.42
CA ILE A 97 -0.03 2.50 7.78
C ILE A 97 0.09 2.62 9.30
N GLU A 98 -1.02 2.52 10.03
CA GLU A 98 -1.04 2.58 11.51
C GLU A 98 -0.32 1.41 12.20
N LYS A 99 -0.06 0.31 11.49
CA LYS A 99 0.72 -0.83 12.02
C LYS A 99 2.23 -0.66 11.84
N ILE A 100 2.66 0.31 11.03
CA ILE A 100 4.10 0.55 10.82
C ILE A 100 4.65 1.35 12.02
N PRO A 101 5.70 0.86 12.71
CA PRO A 101 6.25 1.49 13.94
C PRO A 101 7.06 2.78 13.76
#